data_AF-A0A2J6PFP8-F1
#
_entry.id   AF-A0A2J6PFP8-F1
#
_cell.length_a   1.000
_cell.length_b   1.000
_cell.length_c   1.000
_cell.angle_alpha   90.00
_cell.angle_beta   90.00
_cell.angle_gamma   90.00
#
_symmetry.space_group_name_H-M   'P 1'
#
loop_
_entity.id
_entity.type
_entity.pdbx_description
1 polymer ?
#
loop_
_entity_poly.entity_id
_entity_poly.type
_entity_poly.pdbx_seq_one_letter_code
_entity_poly.pdbx_strand_id
1 'polypeptide(L)'
;MLVEFHPQFNSQETDQTHYNLVPWSGKVASQSYSSNYLDQNTSRLETSKAEAWDPDRAVEVRAAKCCTWKECPTTLPFANDADLELHLKSHAEDVIQRLSNDGSCTWSGYSKAKFKLSALKLHLQNVHVKPLICGHPGCSYKRPFRNISDLQRHVHTKHSQTGVFRCPYKECRSSTRTFKRKDKWLKHVEDAQHQLDKFCPVQHCWIGARGGSVNFENPKEVVKHMLDAHGGTSDQVRHFSCAIGGCEVGDPPFLTKHQLMSHLMLHHHFGFAMTQLVVDAVETTEGHQLQLAHLQAVQ
;
A
#
# COMPACT_ATOMS: atom_id res chain seq x y z
N MET A 1 -15.20 0.56 29.93
CA MET A 1 -14.71 1.02 31.24
C MET A 1 -13.81 2.22 30.99
N LEU A 2 -14.24 3.42 31.37
CA LEU A 2 -13.37 4.61 31.37
C LEU A 2 -12.81 4.75 32.78
N VAL A 3 -11.49 4.85 32.89
CA VAL A 3 -10.76 4.92 34.16
C VAL A 3 -9.99 6.25 34.14
N GLU A 4 -10.17 7.07 35.18
CA GLU A 4 -9.37 8.29 35.39
C GLU A 4 -8.14 7.95 36.25
N PHE A 5 -7.01 8.56 35.89
CA PHE A 5 -5.73 8.37 36.58
C PHE A 5 -5.40 9.61 37.42
N HIS A 6 -5.31 9.44 38.73
CA HIS A 6 -4.78 10.46 39.64
C HIS A 6 -3.44 9.99 40.22
N PRO A 7 -2.31 10.64 39.89
CA PRO A 7 -1.05 10.35 40.55
C PRO A 7 -1.04 10.98 41.95
N GLN A 8 -0.75 10.19 42.98
CA GLN A 8 -0.38 10.70 44.30
C GLN A 8 1.13 10.55 44.47
N PHE A 9 1.81 11.66 44.76
CA PHE A 9 3.22 11.68 45.08
C PHE A 9 3.38 11.52 46.59
N ASN A 10 4.02 10.42 47.01
CA ASN A 10 4.49 10.26 48.37
C ASN A 10 5.97 10.64 48.42
N SER A 11 6.34 11.61 49.25
CA SER A 11 7.66 12.27 49.21
C SER A 11 8.76 11.54 49.99
N GLN A 12 8.55 10.29 50.39
CA GLN A 12 9.56 9.48 51.07
C GLN A 12 9.55 8.04 50.54
N GLU A 13 10.72 7.60 50.09
CA GLU A 13 11.14 6.25 49.67
C GLU A 13 10.73 5.73 48.28
N THR A 14 11.80 5.32 47.57
CA THR A 14 11.94 4.47 46.37
C THR A 14 10.77 4.38 45.38
N ASP A 15 11.08 4.90 44.19
CA ASP A 15 10.46 4.88 42.86
C ASP A 15 9.55 3.68 42.47
N GLN A 16 8.46 3.45 43.21
CA GLN A 16 7.36 2.59 42.79
C GLN A 16 6.02 3.33 42.88
N THR A 17 5.46 3.68 41.72
CA THR A 17 4.11 4.24 41.60
C THR A 17 3.07 3.15 41.84
N HIS A 18 2.29 3.31 42.90
CA HIS A 18 1.10 2.49 43.17
C HIS A 18 -0.15 3.16 42.57
N TYR A 19 -0.98 2.37 41.86
CA TYR A 19 -2.27 2.82 41.31
C TYR A 19 -3.42 2.12 42.03
N ASN A 20 -4.38 2.89 42.55
CA ASN A 20 -5.64 2.37 43.09
C ASN A 20 -6.76 2.58 42.07
N LEU A 21 -7.54 1.53 41.82
CA LEU A 21 -8.72 1.56 40.95
C LEU A 21 -9.94 1.93 41.77
N VAL A 22 -10.71 2.95 41.35
CA VAL A 22 -11.99 3.31 41.98
C VAL A 22 -13.09 3.34 40.91
N PRO A 23 -14.30 2.78 41.16
CA PRO A 23 -15.38 2.77 40.18
C PRO A 23 -15.95 4.16 39.85
N TRP A 24 -16.14 4.44 38.56
CA TRP A 24 -16.69 5.69 38.04
C TRP A 24 -18.23 5.76 38.19
N SER A 25 -18.76 6.84 38.75
CA SER A 25 -20.18 7.03 39.10
C SER A 25 -20.95 8.05 38.24
N GLY A 26 -20.43 8.42 37.06
CA GLY A 26 -21.01 9.47 36.20
C GLY A 26 -22.09 8.98 35.21
N LYS A 27 -23.29 9.57 35.26
CA LYS A 27 -24.35 9.38 34.25
C LYS A 27 -23.99 10.12 32.94
N VAL A 28 -24.02 9.43 31.80
CA VAL A 28 -23.80 10.04 30.47
C VAL A 28 -25.16 10.37 29.83
N ALA A 29 -25.34 11.63 29.44
CA ALA A 29 -26.46 12.08 28.61
C ALA A 29 -26.21 11.69 27.14
N SER A 30 -27.19 11.01 26.53
CA SER A 30 -27.18 10.63 25.12
C SER A 30 -27.64 11.80 24.25
N GLN A 31 -26.81 12.23 23.30
CA GLN A 31 -27.27 13.03 22.15
C GLN A 31 -26.94 12.31 20.85
N SER A 32 -27.98 12.00 20.10
CA SER A 32 -27.97 11.45 18.75
C SER A 32 -27.59 12.52 17.74
N TYR A 33 -26.58 12.27 16.91
CA TYR A 33 -26.28 13.11 15.75
C TYR A 33 -26.66 12.38 14.45
N SER A 34 -27.58 12.99 13.70
CA SER A 34 -28.03 12.52 12.39
C SER A 34 -27.07 12.95 11.28
N SER A 35 -26.83 12.04 10.33
CA SER A 35 -26.02 12.23 9.13
C SER A 35 -26.83 12.95 8.05
N ASN A 36 -26.29 14.06 7.52
CA ASN A 36 -26.74 14.67 6.26
C ASN A 36 -25.50 15.02 5.44
N TYR A 37 -25.31 14.30 4.32
CA TYR A 37 -24.37 14.65 3.25
C TYR A 37 -25.17 15.39 2.17
N LEU A 38 -24.78 16.62 1.84
CA LEU A 38 -25.41 17.45 0.83
C LEU A 38 -24.35 17.82 -0.22
N ASP A 39 -24.55 17.31 -1.43
CA ASP A 39 -23.88 17.73 -2.66
C ASP A 39 -24.25 19.18 -2.98
N GLN A 40 -23.26 20.02 -3.26
CA GLN A 40 -23.49 21.22 -4.07
C GLN A 40 -22.45 21.42 -5.16
N ASN A 41 -23.04 21.53 -6.34
CA ASN A 41 -22.58 21.83 -7.68
C ASN A 41 -22.04 23.28 -7.78
N THR A 42 -20.99 23.50 -8.59
CA THR A 42 -20.68 24.84 -9.13
C THR A 42 -20.41 24.74 -10.62
N SER A 43 -21.25 25.41 -11.41
CA SER A 43 -21.09 25.62 -12.85
C SER A 43 -20.17 26.81 -13.11
N ARG A 44 -19.28 26.74 -14.12
CA ARG A 44 -19.09 27.88 -15.04
C ARG A 44 -18.24 27.56 -16.29
N LEU A 45 -18.77 28.07 -17.40
CA LEU A 45 -18.19 28.42 -18.70
C LEU A 45 -17.72 27.31 -19.66
N GLU A 46 -18.56 27.12 -20.66
CA GLU A 46 -18.34 26.41 -21.91
C GLU A 46 -17.15 27.00 -22.68
N THR A 47 -16.19 26.13 -22.98
CA THR A 47 -15.24 26.28 -24.08
C THR A 47 -15.41 25.07 -24.99
N SER A 48 -15.33 25.32 -26.29
CA SER A 48 -15.63 24.38 -27.37
C SER A 48 -15.03 22.99 -27.13
N LYS A 49 -15.94 22.01 -27.11
CA LYS A 49 -15.77 20.62 -26.73
C LYS A 49 -14.90 19.90 -27.77
N ALA A 50 -13.59 19.87 -27.54
CA ALA A 50 -12.70 18.93 -28.21
C ALA A 50 -13.14 17.51 -27.83
N GLU A 51 -13.43 16.67 -28.82
CA GLU A 51 -13.87 15.29 -28.61
C GLU A 51 -12.86 14.54 -27.74
N ALA A 52 -13.32 14.15 -26.55
CA ALA A 52 -12.53 13.37 -25.61
C ALA A 52 -12.16 12.02 -26.25
N TRP A 53 -10.93 11.56 -26.02
CA TRP A 53 -10.52 10.20 -26.35
C TRP A 53 -11.57 9.22 -25.80
N ASP A 54 -12.26 8.52 -26.69
CA ASP A 54 -13.18 7.43 -26.38
C ASP A 54 -12.38 6.14 -26.12
N PRO A 55 -12.27 5.69 -24.85
CA PRO A 55 -11.50 4.51 -24.51
C PRO A 55 -12.15 3.21 -25.01
N ASP A 56 -13.47 3.19 -25.26
CA ASP A 56 -14.16 1.98 -25.74
C ASP A 56 -13.80 1.69 -27.19
N ARG A 57 -13.66 2.74 -28.00
CA ARG A 57 -13.17 2.63 -29.39
C ARG A 57 -11.77 2.00 -29.51
N ALA A 58 -10.86 2.26 -28.57
CA ALA A 58 -9.51 1.69 -28.64
C ALA A 58 -9.47 0.19 -28.33
N VAL A 59 -10.38 -0.29 -27.47
CA VAL A 59 -10.51 -1.72 -27.14
C VAL A 59 -11.15 -2.48 -28.30
N GLU A 60 -12.18 -1.91 -28.93
CA GLU A 60 -12.85 -2.50 -30.10
C GLU A 60 -11.93 -2.57 -31.34
N VAL A 61 -11.16 -1.51 -31.62
CA VAL A 61 -10.24 -1.47 -32.78
C VAL A 61 -9.15 -2.54 -32.68
N ARG A 62 -8.73 -2.91 -31.46
CA ARG A 62 -7.74 -3.97 -31.25
C ARG A 62 -8.35 -5.36 -31.40
N ALA A 63 -9.60 -5.55 -30.98
CA ALA A 63 -10.35 -6.77 -31.27
C ALA A 63 -10.54 -6.97 -32.79
N ALA A 64 -10.69 -5.87 -33.53
CA ALA A 64 -10.74 -5.86 -34.99
C ALA A 64 -9.37 -6.03 -35.67
N LYS A 65 -8.27 -6.14 -34.91
CA LYS A 65 -6.89 -6.21 -35.43
C LYS A 65 -6.58 -5.13 -36.47
N CYS A 66 -7.07 -3.89 -36.27
CA CYS A 66 -6.88 -2.78 -37.20
C CYS A 66 -5.79 -1.81 -36.74
N CYS A 67 -5.21 -1.07 -37.68
CA CYS A 67 -4.27 0.00 -37.37
C CYS A 67 -4.98 1.16 -36.66
N THR A 68 -4.36 1.72 -35.62
CA THR A 68 -4.89 2.86 -34.84
C THR A 68 -4.35 4.21 -35.30
N TRP A 69 -3.42 4.22 -36.27
CA TRP A 69 -2.81 5.43 -36.79
C TRP A 69 -3.76 6.13 -37.77
N LYS A 70 -4.08 7.40 -37.51
CA LYS A 70 -5.15 8.15 -38.22
C LYS A 70 -4.92 8.28 -39.73
N GLU A 71 -3.67 8.42 -40.15
CA GLU A 71 -3.30 8.63 -41.56
C GLU A 71 -2.86 7.33 -42.24
N CYS A 72 -3.17 6.18 -41.65
CA CYS A 72 -2.74 4.90 -42.19
C CYS A 72 -3.65 4.52 -43.37
N PRO A 73 -3.09 4.25 -44.56
CA PRO A 73 -3.89 3.82 -45.70
C PRO A 73 -4.47 2.41 -45.52
N THR A 74 -3.92 1.63 -44.59
CA THR A 74 -4.39 0.26 -44.32
C THR A 74 -5.72 0.29 -43.57
N THR A 75 -6.80 0.04 -44.30
CA THR A 75 -8.16 -0.05 -43.76
C THR A 75 -8.57 -1.46 -43.38
N LEU A 76 -7.87 -2.48 -43.91
CA LEU A 76 -8.20 -3.89 -43.69
C LEU A 76 -7.61 -4.41 -42.38
N PRO A 77 -8.32 -5.30 -41.67
CA PRO A 77 -7.79 -6.05 -40.53
C PRO A 77 -6.54 -6.85 -40.90
N PHE A 78 -5.60 -6.94 -39.96
CA PHE A 78 -4.42 -7.82 -40.09
C PHE A 78 -4.80 -9.26 -39.73
N ALA A 79 -4.10 -10.24 -40.32
CA ALA A 79 -4.38 -11.66 -40.10
C ALA A 79 -4.20 -12.07 -38.63
N ASN A 80 -3.13 -11.55 -37.99
CA ASN A 80 -2.78 -11.86 -36.61
C ASN A 80 -2.17 -10.64 -35.89
N ASP A 81 -2.05 -10.76 -34.57
CA ASP A 81 -1.57 -9.68 -33.71
C ASP A 81 -0.07 -9.38 -33.93
N ALA A 82 0.71 -10.35 -34.41
CA ALA A 82 2.14 -10.14 -34.69
C ALA A 82 2.34 -9.24 -35.91
N ASP A 83 1.54 -9.43 -36.97
CA ASP A 83 1.56 -8.58 -38.17
C ASP A 83 1.11 -7.16 -37.83
N LEU A 84 0.06 -7.02 -37.02
CA LEU A 84 -0.38 -5.72 -36.51
C LEU A 84 0.71 -5.07 -35.64
N GLU A 85 1.32 -5.80 -34.70
CA GLU A 85 2.40 -5.27 -33.84
C GLU A 85 3.59 -4.80 -34.69
N LEU A 86 3.99 -5.57 -35.69
CA LEU A 86 5.07 -5.21 -36.61
C LEU A 86 4.73 -3.95 -37.42
N HIS A 87 3.51 -3.87 -37.95
CA HIS A 87 3.02 -2.68 -38.65
C HIS A 87 2.98 -1.44 -37.75
N LEU A 88 2.53 -1.57 -36.50
CA LEU A 88 2.54 -0.44 -35.56
C LEU A 88 3.98 -0.04 -35.21
N LYS A 89 4.95 -0.97 -35.16
CA LYS A 89 6.37 -0.59 -34.95
C LYS A 89 6.90 0.35 -36.02
N SER A 90 6.53 0.16 -37.30
CA SER A 90 6.98 1.09 -38.36
C SER A 90 6.42 2.51 -38.13
N HIS A 91 5.16 2.64 -37.71
CA HIS A 91 4.60 3.94 -37.33
C HIS A 91 5.32 4.56 -36.12
N ALA A 92 5.75 3.74 -35.16
CA ALA A 92 6.53 4.22 -34.02
C ALA A 92 7.88 4.79 -34.45
N GLU A 93 8.54 4.12 -35.37
CA GLU A 93 9.80 4.59 -35.97
C GLU A 93 9.58 5.90 -36.73
N ASP A 94 8.51 6.01 -37.50
CA ASP A 94 8.14 7.26 -38.18
C ASP A 94 7.92 8.42 -37.20
N VAL A 95 7.23 8.19 -36.07
CA VAL A 95 7.08 9.22 -35.01
C VAL A 95 8.43 9.62 -34.44
N ILE A 96 9.31 8.66 -34.20
CA ILE A 96 10.62 8.91 -33.63
C ILE A 96 11.49 9.73 -34.60
N GLN A 97 11.43 9.43 -35.90
CA GLN A 97 12.17 10.15 -36.94
C GLN A 97 11.62 11.56 -37.15
N ARG A 98 10.29 11.72 -37.09
CA ARG A 98 9.60 13.02 -37.17
C ARG A 98 9.55 13.76 -35.85
N LEU A 99 10.23 13.25 -34.80
CA LEU A 99 10.22 13.87 -33.49
C LEU A 99 10.70 15.30 -33.62
N SER A 100 9.75 16.21 -33.55
CA SER A 100 10.00 17.64 -33.60
C SER A 100 10.71 18.07 -32.32
N ASN A 101 11.37 19.23 -32.36
CA ASN A 101 12.08 19.79 -31.20
C ASN A 101 11.19 19.98 -29.95
N ASP A 102 9.87 19.87 -30.08
CA ASP A 102 8.91 20.00 -28.97
C ASP A 102 8.82 18.74 -28.09
N GLY A 103 9.31 17.59 -28.56
CA GLY A 103 9.34 16.32 -27.84
C GLY A 103 7.96 15.67 -27.64
N SER A 104 6.94 16.04 -28.42
CA SER A 104 5.57 15.51 -28.24
C SER A 104 5.31 14.24 -29.07
N CYS A 105 4.29 13.47 -28.70
CA CYS A 105 3.85 12.29 -29.46
C CYS A 105 2.76 12.67 -30.47
N THR A 106 3.00 12.40 -31.76
CA THR A 106 2.12 12.79 -32.87
C THR A 106 1.11 11.72 -33.30
N TRP A 107 1.16 10.51 -32.72
CA TRP A 107 0.43 9.31 -33.18
C TRP A 107 -1.08 9.48 -33.42
N SER A 108 -1.75 10.27 -32.59
CA SER A 108 -3.21 10.46 -32.66
C SER A 108 -3.64 11.93 -32.58
N GLY A 109 -2.67 12.83 -32.74
CA GLY A 109 -2.88 14.28 -32.75
C GLY A 109 -2.94 14.95 -31.38
N TYR A 110 -2.94 14.22 -30.25
CA TYR A 110 -3.07 14.86 -28.93
C TYR A 110 -2.38 14.11 -27.79
N SER A 111 -1.05 14.25 -27.69
CA SER A 111 -0.37 14.19 -26.40
C SER A 111 0.26 15.54 -26.10
N LYS A 112 -0.27 16.27 -25.11
CA LYS A 112 0.35 17.50 -24.60
C LYS A 112 1.65 17.25 -23.82
N ALA A 113 1.94 15.98 -23.50
CA ALA A 113 3.15 15.62 -22.77
C ALA A 113 4.38 15.71 -23.66
N LYS A 114 5.42 16.37 -23.14
CA LYS A 114 6.76 16.38 -23.72
C LYS A 114 7.56 15.21 -23.17
N PHE A 115 8.27 14.51 -24.05
CA PHE A 115 9.04 13.33 -23.75
C PHE A 115 10.51 13.53 -24.12
N LYS A 116 11.40 12.96 -23.33
CA LYS A 116 12.75 12.62 -23.81
C LYS A 116 12.63 11.46 -24.80
N LEU A 117 13.56 11.34 -25.74
CA LEU A 117 13.55 10.28 -26.76
C LEU A 117 13.34 8.86 -26.18
N SER A 118 14.06 8.51 -25.10
CA SER A 118 13.90 7.21 -24.42
C SER A 118 12.50 7.01 -23.83
N ALA A 119 11.93 8.07 -23.22
CA ALA A 119 10.59 8.04 -22.67
C ALA A 119 9.51 7.98 -23.77
N LEU A 120 9.76 8.59 -24.93
CA LEU A 120 8.88 8.52 -26.09
C LEU A 120 8.86 7.11 -26.68
N LYS A 121 10.02 6.49 -26.89
CA LYS A 121 10.12 5.09 -27.36
C LYS A 121 9.30 4.15 -26.48
N LEU A 122 9.44 4.28 -25.16
CA LEU A 122 8.68 3.48 -24.20
C LEU A 122 7.18 3.80 -24.25
N HIS A 123 6.81 5.07 -24.39
CA HIS A 123 5.41 5.48 -24.56
C HIS A 123 4.79 4.87 -25.82
N LEU A 124 5.45 4.98 -26.97
CA LEU A 124 4.99 4.40 -28.24
C LEU A 124 4.80 2.89 -28.11
N GLN A 125 5.78 2.20 -27.53
CA GLN A 125 5.70 0.76 -27.30
C GLN A 125 4.51 0.39 -26.39
N ASN A 126 4.34 1.09 -25.26
CA ASN A 126 3.40 0.69 -24.21
C ASN A 126 1.99 1.25 -24.36
N VAL A 127 1.78 2.23 -25.24
CA VAL A 127 0.49 2.89 -25.45
C VAL A 127 -0.08 2.59 -26.83
N HIS A 128 0.77 2.54 -27.87
CA HIS A 128 0.32 2.48 -29.25
C HIS A 128 0.60 1.13 -29.92
N VAL A 129 1.83 0.60 -29.80
CA VAL A 129 2.24 -0.66 -30.45
C VAL A 129 1.73 -1.87 -29.68
N LYS A 130 2.13 -1.97 -28.40
CA LYS A 130 1.74 -3.02 -27.48
C LYS A 130 1.13 -2.43 -26.20
N PRO A 131 -0.09 -1.85 -26.30
CA PRO A 131 -0.79 -1.26 -25.17
C PRO A 131 -0.76 -2.14 -23.93
N LEU A 132 -0.17 -1.63 -22.84
CA LEU A 132 -0.15 -2.26 -21.52
C LEU A 132 -1.50 -1.99 -20.85
N ILE A 133 -2.46 -2.91 -20.94
CA ILE A 133 -3.78 -2.77 -20.33
C ILE A 133 -3.97 -3.77 -19.19
N CYS A 134 -4.91 -3.49 -18.29
CA CYS A 134 -5.23 -4.45 -17.24
C CYS A 134 -6.07 -5.60 -17.82
N GLY A 135 -5.56 -6.83 -17.70
CA GLY A 135 -6.27 -8.04 -18.14
C GLY A 135 -7.27 -8.62 -17.14
N HIS A 136 -7.50 -7.98 -15.99
CA HIS A 136 -8.42 -8.51 -14.97
C HIS A 136 -9.87 -8.45 -15.46
N PRO A 137 -10.64 -9.55 -15.40
CA PRO A 137 -12.04 -9.58 -15.83
C PRO A 137 -12.86 -8.50 -15.13
N GLY A 138 -13.66 -7.74 -15.89
CA GLY A 138 -14.51 -6.68 -15.35
C GLY A 138 -13.76 -5.41 -14.90
N CYS A 139 -12.45 -5.29 -15.12
CA CYS A 139 -11.73 -4.06 -14.79
C CYS A 139 -12.28 -2.87 -15.60
N SER A 140 -12.72 -1.82 -14.91
CA SER A 140 -13.24 -0.58 -15.51
C SER A 140 -12.16 0.32 -16.12
N TYR A 141 -10.89 0.08 -15.81
CA TYR A 141 -9.78 0.87 -16.36
C TYR A 141 -9.31 0.29 -17.69
N LYS A 142 -9.74 0.89 -18.80
CA LYS A 142 -9.42 0.43 -20.17
C LYS A 142 -8.23 1.14 -20.82
N ARG A 143 -7.74 2.24 -20.24
CA ARG A 143 -6.64 3.01 -20.80
C ARG A 143 -5.31 2.26 -20.65
N PRO A 144 -4.39 2.36 -21.63
CA PRO A 144 -3.08 1.78 -21.49
C PRO A 144 -2.21 2.52 -20.46
N PHE A 145 -1.41 1.75 -19.73
CA PHE A 145 -0.43 2.24 -18.78
C PHE A 145 0.86 2.64 -19.48
N ARG A 146 1.50 3.68 -18.96
CA ARG A 146 2.77 4.19 -19.50
C ARG A 146 3.91 3.19 -19.35
N ASN A 147 3.91 2.41 -18.28
CA ASN A 147 4.94 1.43 -17.96
C ASN A 147 4.35 0.26 -17.16
N ILE A 148 5.14 -0.81 -17.06
CA ILE A 148 4.76 -2.04 -16.35
C ILE A 148 4.53 -1.77 -14.86
N SER A 149 5.34 -0.92 -14.22
CA SER A 149 5.21 -0.60 -12.79
C SER A 149 3.85 0.03 -12.45
N ASP A 150 3.34 0.90 -13.31
CA ASP A 150 2.02 1.52 -13.15
C ASP A 150 0.88 0.49 -13.31
N LEU A 151 1.02 -0.44 -14.27
CA LEU A 151 0.09 -1.56 -14.45
C LEU A 151 0.11 -2.50 -13.23
N GLN A 152 1.28 -2.90 -12.76
CA GLN A 152 1.43 -3.75 -11.57
C GLN A 152 0.84 -3.08 -10.33
N ARG A 153 1.11 -1.79 -10.15
CA ARG A 153 0.49 -1.00 -9.08
C ARG A 153 -1.03 -0.96 -9.20
N HIS A 154 -1.57 -0.80 -10.41
CA HIS A 154 -3.01 -0.85 -10.63
C HIS A 154 -3.58 -2.22 -10.24
N VAL A 155 -2.99 -3.30 -10.73
CA VAL A 155 -3.43 -4.67 -10.42
C VAL A 155 -3.41 -4.90 -8.91
N HIS A 156 -2.32 -4.54 -8.25
CA HIS A 156 -2.20 -4.67 -6.80
C HIS A 156 -3.25 -3.87 -6.02
N THR A 157 -3.53 -2.63 -6.45
CA THR A 157 -4.43 -1.75 -5.68
C THR A 157 -5.92 -1.95 -5.98
N LYS A 158 -6.26 -2.47 -7.15
CA LYS A 158 -7.64 -2.64 -7.61
C LYS A 158 -8.12 -4.08 -7.57
N HIS A 159 -7.22 -5.04 -7.77
CA HIS A 159 -7.57 -6.46 -7.98
C HIS A 159 -6.95 -7.39 -6.95
N SER A 160 -5.84 -7.02 -6.30
CA SER A 160 -5.36 -7.80 -5.17
C SER A 160 -6.19 -7.49 -3.92
N GLN A 161 -6.66 -8.55 -3.27
CA GLN A 161 -7.25 -8.48 -1.92
C GLN A 161 -6.17 -8.34 -0.83
N THR A 162 -4.92 -8.08 -1.20
CA THR A 162 -3.79 -7.95 -0.28
C THR A 162 -4.10 -6.92 0.81
N GLY A 163 -3.70 -7.27 2.03
CA GLY A 163 -4.11 -6.61 3.26
C GLY A 163 -3.90 -5.09 3.25
N VAL A 164 -4.78 -4.39 3.96
CA VAL A 164 -4.66 -2.96 4.22
C VAL A 164 -3.47 -2.69 5.16
N PHE A 165 -2.58 -1.78 4.77
CA PHE A 165 -1.52 -1.30 5.66
C PHE A 165 -2.17 -0.38 6.70
N ARG A 166 -2.10 -0.73 7.98
CA ARG A 166 -2.62 0.09 9.07
C ARG A 166 -1.52 0.92 9.71
N CYS A 167 -1.83 2.14 10.13
CA CYS A 167 -0.95 2.93 10.98
C CYS A 167 -0.75 2.16 12.31
N PRO A 168 0.49 1.85 12.70
CA PRO A 168 0.75 1.04 13.89
C PRO A 168 0.54 1.81 15.22
N TYR A 169 0.41 3.14 15.16
CA TYR A 169 0.18 3.97 16.34
C TYR A 169 -1.32 3.97 16.72
N LYS A 170 -1.67 3.33 17.84
CA LYS A 170 -3.04 3.25 18.37
C LYS A 170 -3.70 4.63 18.51
N GLU A 171 -2.92 5.62 18.95
CA GLU A 171 -3.35 7.01 19.20
C GLU A 171 -3.19 7.94 17.98
N CYS A 172 -3.01 7.40 16.76
CA CYS A 172 -2.85 8.22 15.56
C CYS A 172 -4.08 9.12 15.30
N ARG A 173 -3.97 10.44 15.46
CA ARG A 173 -5.11 11.36 15.30
C ARG A 173 -5.55 11.60 13.85
N SER A 174 -4.84 11.02 12.87
CA SER A 174 -5.21 11.15 11.46
C SER A 174 -6.55 10.46 11.18
N SER A 175 -7.37 11.09 10.34
CA SER A 175 -8.63 10.52 9.85
C SER A 175 -8.42 9.28 8.98
N THR A 176 -7.24 9.14 8.36
CA THR A 176 -6.89 8.01 7.51
C THR A 176 -5.83 7.15 8.19
N ARG A 177 -6.24 6.02 8.76
CA ARG A 177 -5.32 5.05 9.42
C ARG A 177 -5.04 3.81 8.59
N THR A 178 -5.78 3.60 7.50
CA THR A 178 -5.66 2.42 6.62
C THR A 178 -5.27 2.85 5.22
N PHE A 179 -4.29 2.18 4.63
CA PHE A 179 -3.75 2.49 3.32
C PHE A 179 -3.72 1.23 2.46
N LYS A 180 -4.11 1.38 1.20
CA LYS A 180 -3.99 0.29 0.21
C LYS A 180 -2.58 0.16 -0.38
N ARG A 181 -1.68 1.09 -0.04
CA ARG A 181 -0.33 1.17 -0.63
C ARG A 181 0.71 1.46 0.42
N LYS A 182 1.85 0.75 0.33
CA LYS A 182 3.00 0.89 1.22
C LYS A 182 3.59 2.30 1.20
N ASP A 183 3.73 2.94 0.04
CA ASP A 183 4.31 4.30 -0.06
C ASP A 183 3.45 5.36 0.64
N LYS A 184 2.12 5.24 0.53
CA LYS A 184 1.19 6.14 1.21
C LYS A 184 1.18 5.93 2.71
N TRP A 185 1.28 4.69 3.15
CA TRP A 185 1.44 4.35 4.55
C TRP A 185 2.76 4.88 5.13
N LEU A 186 3.89 4.66 4.46
CA LEU A 186 5.20 5.17 4.91
C LEU A 186 5.21 6.69 4.99
N LYS A 187 4.69 7.36 3.95
CA LYS A 187 4.56 8.83 3.96
C LYS A 187 3.66 9.31 5.10
N HIS A 188 2.58 8.59 5.40
CA HIS A 188 1.75 8.92 6.55
C HIS A 188 2.52 8.79 7.87
N VAL A 189 3.30 7.72 8.05
CA VAL A 189 4.13 7.54 9.25
C VAL A 189 5.18 8.65 9.38
N GLU A 190 5.70 9.15 8.26
CA GLU A 190 6.67 10.26 8.22
C GLU A 190 6.03 11.62 8.55
N ASP A 191 4.86 11.91 7.97
CA ASP A 191 4.23 13.23 8.01
C ASP A 191 3.28 13.43 9.21
N ALA A 192 2.65 12.36 9.71
CA ALA A 192 1.71 12.45 10.81
C ALA A 192 2.45 12.51 12.16
N GLN A 193 2.00 13.41 13.04
CA GLN A 193 2.52 13.49 14.40
C GLN A 193 1.96 12.34 15.24
N HIS A 194 2.85 11.54 15.82
CA HIS A 194 2.51 10.53 16.81
C HIS A 194 3.21 10.83 18.14
N GLN A 195 2.60 10.41 19.26
CA GLN A 195 3.14 10.68 20.60
C GLN A 195 4.51 10.01 20.84
N LEU A 196 4.93 9.06 19.98
CA LEU A 196 6.12 8.24 20.11
C LEU A 196 6.96 8.22 18.82
N ASP A 197 7.03 9.36 18.12
CA ASP A 197 7.73 9.51 16.83
C ASP A 197 9.25 9.22 16.86
N LYS A 198 9.82 8.97 18.04
CA LYS A 198 11.24 8.60 18.24
C LYS A 198 11.46 7.12 18.51
N PHE A 199 10.39 6.31 18.44
CA PHE A 199 10.42 4.90 18.77
C PHE A 199 9.82 4.07 17.64
N CYS A 200 10.30 2.84 17.47
CA CYS A 200 9.67 1.92 16.53
C CYS A 200 8.29 1.52 17.08
N PRO A 201 7.19 1.71 16.34
CA PRO A 201 5.85 1.36 16.81
C PRO A 201 5.57 -0.15 16.74
N VAL A 202 6.44 -0.92 16.10
CA VAL A 202 6.33 -2.38 16.04
C VAL A 202 6.62 -2.92 17.44
N GLN A 203 5.61 -3.53 18.04
CA GLN A 203 5.76 -4.17 19.35
C GLN A 203 6.94 -5.14 19.31
N HIS A 204 7.76 -5.11 20.36
CA HIS A 204 8.95 -5.96 20.51
C HIS A 204 10.12 -5.66 19.56
N CYS A 205 10.10 -4.53 18.84
CA CYS A 205 11.33 -4.03 18.23
C CYS A 205 12.28 -3.54 19.32
N TRP A 206 13.48 -4.13 19.36
CA TRP A 206 14.54 -3.76 20.31
C TRP A 206 15.10 -2.35 20.02
N ILE A 207 15.13 -1.96 18.75
CA ILE A 207 15.61 -0.63 18.32
C ILE A 207 14.52 0.39 18.66
N GLY A 208 14.74 1.17 19.71
CA GLY A 208 13.76 2.11 20.24
C GLY A 208 12.65 1.44 21.06
N ALA A 209 12.89 0.29 21.70
CA ALA A 209 12.04 -0.11 22.83
C ALA A 209 12.16 0.96 23.93
N ARG A 210 11.12 1.13 24.78
CA ARG A 210 11.08 2.12 25.90
C ARG A 210 12.19 1.98 26.96
N GLY A 211 13.21 1.15 26.72
CA GLY A 211 14.42 1.02 27.54
C GLY A 211 15.70 0.71 26.73
N GLY A 212 15.65 0.76 25.39
CA GLY A 212 16.84 0.60 24.53
C GLY A 212 17.63 1.91 24.42
N SER A 213 18.95 1.84 24.37
CA SER A 213 19.85 3.00 24.40
C SER A 213 19.89 3.83 23.09
N VAL A 214 19.19 3.41 22.04
CA VAL A 214 19.19 4.10 20.74
C VAL A 214 17.79 4.59 20.41
N ASN A 215 17.59 5.90 20.58
CA ASN A 215 16.40 6.60 20.11
C ASN A 215 16.63 7.08 18.67
N PHE A 216 15.57 7.12 17.87
CA PHE A 216 15.63 7.76 16.56
C PHE A 216 15.63 9.27 16.71
N GLU A 217 16.43 9.97 15.90
CA GLU A 217 16.51 11.43 15.94
C GLU A 217 15.23 12.06 15.36
N ASN A 218 14.64 11.41 14.36
CA ASN A 218 13.51 11.94 13.61
C ASN A 218 12.62 10.83 12.99
N PRO A 219 11.39 11.15 12.56
CA PRO A 219 10.46 10.18 11.96
C PRO A 219 10.99 9.47 10.72
N LYS A 220 11.90 10.10 9.94
CA LYS A 220 12.46 9.47 8.73
C LYS A 220 13.33 8.27 9.08
N GLU A 221 14.05 8.34 10.19
CA GLU A 221 14.83 7.19 10.67
C GLU A 221 13.95 6.05 11.14
N VAL A 222 12.82 6.36 11.80
CA VAL A 222 11.81 5.34 12.16
C VAL A 222 11.27 4.68 10.89
N VAL A 223 10.90 5.46 9.87
CA VAL A 223 10.40 4.93 8.59
C VAL A 223 11.45 4.08 7.88
N LYS A 224 12.71 4.52 7.85
CA LYS A 224 13.83 3.77 7.28
C LYS A 224 14.03 2.45 8.03
N HIS A 225 14.10 2.48 9.35
CA HIS A 225 14.20 1.30 10.18
C HIS A 225 13.00 0.35 9.97
N MET A 226 11.78 0.89 9.92
CA MET A 226 10.58 0.12 9.62
C MET A 226 10.64 -0.50 8.23
N LEU A 227 11.30 0.11 7.25
CA LEU A 227 11.49 -0.48 5.94
C LEU A 227 12.56 -1.59 5.95
N ASP A 228 13.68 -1.34 6.61
CA ASP A 228 14.84 -2.23 6.60
C ASP A 228 14.61 -3.46 7.48
N ALA A 229 14.16 -3.25 8.72
CA ALA A 229 13.94 -4.32 9.71
C ALA A 229 12.52 -4.90 9.64
N HIS A 230 11.55 -4.08 9.23
CA HIS A 230 10.13 -4.44 9.26
C HIS A 230 9.41 -4.26 7.93
N GLY A 231 10.12 -4.04 6.82
CA GLY A 231 9.48 -3.78 5.53
C GLY A 231 9.44 -5.01 4.64
N GLY A 232 10.39 -5.94 4.82
CA GLY A 232 10.50 -7.21 4.11
C GLY A 232 10.67 -7.00 2.61
N THR A 233 11.07 -8.05 1.89
CA THR A 233 10.88 -8.05 0.44
C THR A 233 9.38 -8.20 0.16
N SER A 234 8.86 -7.65 -0.94
CA SER A 234 7.42 -7.69 -1.28
C SER A 234 6.83 -9.10 -1.32
N ASP A 235 7.71 -10.09 -1.46
CA ASP A 235 7.35 -11.47 -1.74
C ASP A 235 7.12 -12.28 -0.45
N GLN A 236 7.47 -11.73 0.72
CA GLN A 236 7.19 -12.38 2.00
C GLN A 236 5.88 -11.86 2.59
N VAL A 237 4.86 -12.72 2.58
CA VAL A 237 3.55 -12.42 3.17
C VAL A 237 3.71 -12.27 4.68
N ARG A 238 3.11 -11.20 5.22
CA ARG A 238 3.10 -10.89 6.65
C ARG A 238 1.72 -11.20 7.18
N HIS A 239 1.51 -12.43 7.62
CA HIS A 239 0.28 -12.85 8.26
C HIS A 239 0.53 -13.38 9.68
N PHE A 240 1.80 -13.54 10.09
CA PHE A 240 2.11 -14.08 11.40
C PHE A 240 1.86 -13.07 12.50
N SER A 241 1.33 -13.54 13.61
CA SER A 241 1.10 -12.72 14.80
C SER A 241 1.35 -13.50 16.07
N CYS A 242 1.81 -12.82 17.13
CA CYS A 242 1.96 -13.42 18.46
C CYS A 242 0.83 -12.94 19.37
N ALA A 243 0.13 -13.89 19.99
CA ALA A 243 -0.92 -13.68 20.98
C ALA A 243 -0.61 -14.51 22.25
N ILE A 244 0.66 -14.55 22.66
CA ILE A 244 1.08 -15.19 23.91
C ILE A 244 1.21 -14.13 25.00
N GLY A 245 0.38 -14.23 26.04
CA GLY A 245 0.50 -13.39 27.25
C GLY A 245 0.34 -11.90 26.96
N GLY A 246 1.37 -11.10 27.24
CA GLY A 246 1.34 -9.64 27.03
C GLY A 246 1.18 -9.21 25.56
N CYS A 247 1.41 -10.11 24.60
CA CYS A 247 1.26 -9.84 23.17
C CYS A 247 -0.21 -9.78 22.72
N GLU A 248 -1.16 -10.25 23.54
CA GLU A 248 -2.60 -10.28 23.21
C GLU A 248 -3.25 -8.88 23.17
N VAL A 249 -2.66 -7.88 23.85
CA VAL A 249 -3.28 -6.57 24.11
C VAL A 249 -3.05 -5.56 22.97
N GLY A 250 -2.83 -6.00 21.73
CA GLY A 250 -2.63 -5.13 20.57
C GLY A 250 -3.13 -5.74 19.27
N ASP A 251 -3.48 -4.88 18.30
CA ASP A 251 -3.57 -5.31 16.91
C ASP A 251 -2.22 -5.96 16.58
N PRO A 252 -2.20 -7.27 16.27
CA PRO A 252 -0.93 -7.96 16.22
C PRO A 252 -0.06 -7.39 15.11
N PRO A 253 1.24 -7.15 15.35
CA PRO A 253 2.12 -6.81 14.25
C PRO A 253 2.11 -7.98 13.28
N PHE A 254 1.81 -7.71 12.01
CA PHE A 254 1.96 -8.69 10.95
C PHE A 254 3.47 -8.93 10.73
N LEU A 255 3.96 -10.03 11.29
CA LEU A 255 5.35 -10.48 11.22
C LEU A 255 5.55 -11.38 10.00
N THR A 256 6.76 -11.41 9.46
CA THR A 256 7.22 -12.53 8.63
C THR A 256 7.52 -13.75 9.52
N LYS A 257 7.62 -14.95 8.91
CA LYS A 257 8.00 -16.18 9.63
C LYS A 257 9.29 -15.99 10.45
N HIS A 258 10.33 -15.44 9.82
CA HIS A 258 11.61 -15.18 10.48
C HIS A 258 11.51 -14.15 11.62
N GLN A 259 10.66 -13.14 11.47
CA GLN A 259 10.41 -12.15 12.52
C GLN A 259 9.65 -12.75 13.70
N LEU A 260 8.67 -13.63 13.44
CA LEU A 260 7.98 -14.36 14.51
C LEU A 260 8.97 -15.28 15.25
N MET A 261 9.84 -16.00 14.54
CA MET A 261 10.87 -16.84 15.17
C MET A 261 11.79 -16.02 16.08
N SER A 262 12.36 -14.94 15.56
CA SER A 262 13.24 -14.04 16.34
C SER A 262 12.53 -13.46 17.55
N HIS A 263 11.24 -13.11 17.40
CA HIS A 263 10.41 -12.61 18.49
C HIS A 263 10.23 -13.65 19.60
N LEU A 264 9.92 -14.91 19.28
CA LEU A 264 9.73 -15.97 20.27
C LEU A 264 11.02 -16.29 21.04
N MET A 265 12.16 -16.29 20.36
CA MET A 265 13.46 -16.53 21.00
C MET A 265 13.83 -15.40 21.97
N LEU A 266 13.63 -14.14 21.56
CA LEU A 266 14.09 -12.99 22.33
C LEU A 266 13.14 -12.57 23.45
N HIS A 267 11.82 -12.67 23.23
CA HIS A 267 10.80 -12.12 24.15
C HIS A 267 10.03 -13.19 24.93
N HIS A 268 10.00 -14.42 24.42
CA HIS A 268 9.38 -15.55 25.13
C HIS A 268 10.41 -16.60 25.58
N HIS A 269 11.70 -16.36 25.33
CA HIS A 269 12.81 -17.24 25.71
C HIS A 269 12.67 -18.68 25.19
N PHE A 270 12.05 -18.85 24.02
CA PHE A 270 11.96 -20.18 23.42
C PHE A 270 13.32 -20.60 22.87
N GLY A 271 13.68 -21.86 23.10
CA GLY A 271 14.81 -22.47 22.41
C GLY A 271 14.56 -22.51 20.89
N PHE A 272 15.65 -22.57 20.11
CA PHE A 272 15.56 -22.61 18.64
C PHE A 272 14.66 -23.74 18.12
N ALA A 273 14.82 -24.96 18.66
CA ALA A 273 14.02 -26.11 18.26
C ALA A 273 12.52 -25.92 18.53
N MET A 274 12.16 -25.45 19.74
CA MET A 274 10.77 -25.16 20.10
C MET A 274 10.18 -24.05 19.22
N THR A 275 10.96 -23.00 18.97
CA THR A 275 10.54 -21.90 18.11
C THR A 275 10.20 -22.38 16.70
N GLN A 276 11.06 -23.21 16.11
CA GLN A 276 10.83 -23.77 14.78
C GLN A 276 9.53 -24.58 14.74
N LEU A 277 9.33 -25.49 15.70
CA LEU A 277 8.12 -26.33 15.80
C LEU A 277 6.85 -25.49 15.91
N VAL A 278 6.84 -24.50 16.80
CA VAL A 278 5.68 -23.64 17.03
C VAL A 278 5.35 -22.81 15.78
N VAL A 279 6.35 -22.26 15.11
CA VAL A 279 6.13 -21.45 13.91
C VAL A 279 5.65 -22.31 12.74
N ASP A 280 6.18 -23.52 12.57
CA ASP A 280 5.70 -24.46 11.56
C ASP A 280 4.25 -24.89 11.86
N ALA A 281 3.89 -25.09 13.13
CA ALA A 281 2.50 -25.36 13.51
C ALA A 281 1.56 -24.19 13.16
N VAL A 282 1.96 -22.95 13.45
CA VAL A 282 1.17 -21.75 13.12
C VAL A 282 1.05 -21.53 11.61
N GLU A 283 2.04 -21.93 10.82
CA GLU A 283 1.97 -21.86 9.35
C GLU A 283 0.84 -22.73 8.77
N THR A 284 0.44 -23.78 9.48
CA THR A 284 -0.68 -24.64 9.06
C THR A 284 -2.05 -24.10 9.46
N THR A 285 -2.14 -23.06 10.29
CA THR A 285 -3.43 -22.58 10.80
C THR A 285 -4.02 -21.45 9.97
N GLU A 286 -5.35 -21.49 9.80
CA GLU A 286 -6.11 -20.42 9.15
C GLU A 286 -6.10 -19.16 10.03
N GLY A 287 -5.13 -18.28 9.78
CA GLY A 287 -4.99 -17.01 10.49
C GLY A 287 -3.57 -16.71 10.93
N HIS A 288 -2.67 -17.71 10.91
CA HIS A 288 -1.25 -17.57 11.23
C HIS A 288 -1.00 -16.82 12.56
N GLN A 289 -1.93 -16.93 13.51
CA GLN A 289 -1.83 -16.31 14.82
C GLN A 289 -1.39 -17.34 15.85
N LEU A 290 -0.24 -17.10 16.47
CA LEU A 290 0.26 -17.91 17.55
C LEU A 290 -0.47 -17.61 18.84
N GLN A 291 -1.36 -18.52 19.22
CA GLN A 291 -2.07 -18.54 20.51
C GLN A 291 -1.48 -19.57 21.47
N LEU A 292 -1.77 -19.44 22.78
CA LEU A 292 -1.31 -20.35 23.83
C LEU A 292 -1.65 -21.82 23.56
N ALA A 293 -2.80 -22.09 22.92
CA ALA A 293 -3.23 -23.45 22.55
C ALA A 293 -2.24 -24.19 21.64
N HIS A 294 -1.51 -23.48 20.77
CA HIS A 294 -0.51 -24.11 19.90
C HIS A 294 0.70 -24.61 20.69
N LEU A 295 1.00 -24.02 21.85
CA LEU A 295 2.10 -24.49 22.70
C LEU A 295 1.77 -25.81 23.38
N GLN A 296 0.50 -26.04 23.69
CA GLN A 296 0.01 -27.27 24.32
C GLN A 296 0.01 -28.45 23.35
N ALA A 297 -0.14 -28.20 22.05
CA ALA A 297 -0.14 -29.23 21.02
C ALA A 297 1.27 -29.78 20.67
N VAL A 298 2.33 -29.12 21.13
CA VAL A 298 3.74 -29.45 20.83
C VAL A 298 4.42 -30.20 21.99
N GLN A 299 3.74 -30.33 23.13
CA GLN A 299 4.19 -31.13 24.29
C GLN A 299 3.76 -32.59 24.16
#